data_AF-A0A9R0T8A7-F1
#
_entry.id   AF-A0A9R0T8A7-F1
#
_cell.length_a   1.000
_cell.length_b   1.000
_cell.length_c   1.000
_cell.angle_alpha   90.00
_cell.angle_beta   90.00
_cell.angle_gamma   90.00
#
_symmetry.space_group_name_H-M   'P 1'
#
loop_
_entity.id
_entity.type
_entity.pdbx_description
1 polymer ?
#
loop_
_entity_poly.entity_id
_entity_poly.type
_entity_poly.pdbx_seq_one_letter_code
_entity_poly.pdbx_strand_id
1 'polypeptide(L)'
;MGEDISEEEFLDYHDKLPRIPHYIVARKLTNEELDEQDLRHALYRLRSYKHKLKEEGKEDTFGLKDISEADCDQEFLKKQRFFRRFEEISTLDWYFHPDYCKGGSLNDYQRLVLRNYGGSEYARWSEYHEFLHSHDVEEEYVKFCEELFKKLEWMEGYLDFPRPSHKWDRISSRGALQAIKLAATTFQKITASLAYYGYFECKQSIAYDRTWYKELDGVHFEIWCRVTEKQMSFRDALAEVCALNRFPLRQRRMEGALKRDYTMERLESEYHTCTAKVPPGTEKDKAKELIAKAVKNRLNKPKTYVQYISKKIHIAHVAGILPLKDSKEQCS
;
A
#
# COMPACT_ATOMS: atom_id res chain seq x y z
N MET A 1 -12.72 -12.98 -20.30
CA MET A 1 -11.80 -13.94 -19.65
C MET A 1 -10.39 -13.60 -20.08
N GLY A 2 -9.42 -13.64 -19.17
CA GLY A 2 -8.02 -13.41 -19.53
C GLY A 2 -7.46 -14.52 -20.43
N GLU A 3 -6.27 -14.26 -20.97
CA GLU A 3 -5.51 -15.17 -21.83
C GLU A 3 -5.28 -16.54 -21.15
N ASP A 4 -5.39 -17.61 -21.95
CA ASP A 4 -5.06 -18.98 -21.55
C ASP A 4 -3.62 -19.27 -21.97
N ILE A 5 -2.81 -19.81 -21.06
CA ILE A 5 -1.38 -20.11 -21.30
C ILE A 5 -1.20 -21.61 -21.08
N SER A 6 -0.61 -22.30 -22.05
CA SER A 6 -0.33 -23.73 -21.95
C SER A 6 0.79 -24.02 -20.94
N GLU A 7 0.90 -25.28 -20.50
CA GLU A 7 1.96 -25.69 -19.57
C GLU A 7 3.36 -25.52 -20.18
N GLU A 8 3.53 -25.83 -21.48
CA GLU A 8 4.78 -25.65 -22.22
C GLU A 8 5.18 -24.17 -22.28
N GLU A 9 4.26 -23.29 -22.69
CA GLU A 9 4.51 -21.84 -22.68
C GLU A 9 4.83 -21.32 -21.28
N PHE A 10 4.16 -21.84 -20.25
CA PHE A 10 4.43 -21.45 -18.87
C PHE A 10 5.86 -21.80 -18.46
N LEU A 11 6.32 -23.02 -18.74
CA LEU A 11 7.69 -23.44 -18.44
C LEU A 11 8.70 -22.57 -19.18
N ASP A 12 8.45 -22.28 -20.46
CA ASP A 12 9.29 -21.37 -21.27
C ASP A 12 9.36 -19.95 -20.69
N TYR A 13 8.26 -19.41 -20.16
CA TYR A 13 8.28 -18.10 -19.49
C TYR A 13 8.99 -18.18 -18.14
N HIS A 14 8.74 -19.23 -17.37
CA HIS A 14 9.32 -19.41 -16.05
C HIS A 14 10.86 -19.52 -16.13
N ASP A 15 11.39 -20.24 -17.12
CA ASP A 15 12.82 -20.45 -17.30
C ASP A 15 13.57 -19.18 -17.75
N LYS A 16 12.86 -18.18 -18.29
CA LYS A 16 13.42 -16.86 -18.64
C LYS A 16 13.57 -15.94 -17.43
N LEU A 17 12.91 -16.23 -16.30
CA LEU A 17 12.92 -15.35 -15.14
C LEU A 17 14.25 -15.43 -14.37
N PRO A 18 14.71 -14.30 -13.80
CA PRO A 18 15.89 -14.29 -12.94
C PRO A 18 15.69 -15.18 -11.70
N ARG A 19 16.78 -15.82 -11.28
CA ARG A 19 16.82 -16.55 -10.01
C ARG A 19 16.77 -15.59 -8.83
N ILE A 20 16.23 -16.09 -7.72
CA ILE A 20 16.19 -15.34 -6.46
C ILE A 20 17.63 -15.08 -6.00
N PRO A 21 18.00 -13.82 -5.70
CA PRO A 21 19.31 -13.52 -5.14
C PRO A 21 19.50 -14.28 -3.82
N HIS A 22 20.57 -15.05 -3.73
CA HIS A 22 20.98 -15.67 -2.48
C HIS A 22 21.74 -14.64 -1.64
N TYR A 23 21.10 -14.03 -0.64
CA TYR A 23 21.81 -13.25 0.38
C TYR A 23 22.50 -14.18 1.39
N ILE A 24 23.35 -15.08 0.89
CA ILE A 24 23.99 -16.12 1.69
C ILE A 24 25.36 -15.62 2.20
N VAL A 25 25.46 -15.60 3.53
CA VAL A 25 26.64 -15.35 4.39
C VAL A 25 27.09 -13.88 4.48
N ALA A 26 26.52 -13.19 5.48
CA ALA A 26 26.90 -11.85 5.86
C ALA A 26 28.26 -11.85 6.59
N ARG A 27 29.28 -11.27 5.96
CA ARG A 27 30.39 -10.68 6.70
C ARG A 27 29.78 -9.64 7.66
N LYS A 28 30.08 -9.74 8.94
CA LYS A 28 29.74 -8.67 9.89
C LYS A 28 30.64 -7.48 9.63
N LEU A 29 30.08 -6.28 9.75
CA LEU A 29 30.87 -5.06 9.68
C LEU A 29 31.88 -5.01 10.85
N THR A 30 33.06 -4.42 10.61
CA THR A 30 34.01 -4.07 11.68
C THR A 30 33.49 -2.89 12.50
N ASN A 31 34.12 -2.59 13.64
CA ASN A 31 33.73 -1.44 14.44
C ASN A 31 33.94 -0.12 13.69
N GLU A 32 35.01 -0.01 12.91
CA GLU A 32 35.30 1.17 12.10
C GLU A 32 34.24 1.37 11.00
N GLU A 33 33.81 0.29 10.36
CA GLU A 33 32.75 0.33 9.33
C GLU A 33 31.38 0.69 9.95
N LEU A 34 31.11 0.23 11.17
CA LEU A 34 29.91 0.60 11.94
C LEU A 34 29.93 2.07 12.32
N ASP A 35 31.07 2.60 12.77
CA ASP A 35 31.23 4.02 13.10
C ASP A 35 31.00 4.90 11.87
N GLU A 36 31.56 4.52 10.71
CA GLU A 36 31.34 5.23 9.45
C GLU A 36 29.87 5.18 9.00
N GLN A 37 29.23 4.01 9.16
CA GLN A 37 27.81 3.84 8.89
C GLN A 37 26.95 4.74 9.79
N ASP A 38 27.24 4.82 11.09
CA ASP A 38 26.49 5.66 12.04
C ASP A 38 26.60 7.14 11.68
N LEU A 39 27.77 7.59 11.20
CA LEU A 39 27.96 8.96 10.70
C LEU A 39 27.08 9.24 9.48
N ARG A 40 27.08 8.36 8.47
CA ARG A 40 26.21 8.51 7.28
C ARG A 40 24.73 8.48 7.66
N HIS A 41 24.32 7.55 8.52
CA HIS A 41 22.93 7.40 8.96
C HIS A 41 22.44 8.62 9.75
N ALA A 42 23.31 9.28 10.52
CA ALA A 42 22.97 10.52 11.22
C ALA A 42 22.59 11.64 10.24
N LEU A 43 23.33 11.78 9.13
CA LEU A 43 23.03 12.78 8.11
C LEU A 43 21.70 12.48 7.40
N TYR A 44 21.43 11.21 7.09
CA TYR A 44 20.14 10.79 6.53
C TYR A 44 18.95 11.17 7.44
N ARG A 45 19.07 10.92 8.74
CA ARG A 45 18.06 11.31 9.75
C ARG A 45 17.86 12.83 9.79
N LEU A 46 18.94 13.60 9.76
CA LEU A 46 18.88 15.07 9.78
C LEU A 46 18.18 15.61 8.53
N ARG A 47 18.54 15.11 7.33
CA ARG A 47 17.90 15.50 6.07
C ARG A 47 16.40 15.22 6.08
N SER A 48 15.99 14.02 6.49
CA SER A 48 14.56 13.68 6.59
C SER A 48 13.83 14.52 7.63
N TYR A 49 14.44 14.83 8.77
CA TYR A 49 13.85 15.72 9.77
C TYR A 49 13.61 17.12 9.19
N LYS A 50 14.60 17.70 8.53
CA LYS A 50 14.48 19.02 7.87
C LYS A 50 13.42 19.04 6.78
N HIS A 51 13.36 18.00 5.96
CA HIS A 51 12.32 17.85 4.95
C HIS A 51 10.92 17.83 5.59
N LYS A 52 10.77 17.09 6.69
CA LYS A 52 9.51 17.02 7.45
C LYS A 52 9.09 18.37 8.02
N LEU A 53 10.03 19.17 8.54
CA LEU A 53 9.76 20.55 8.97
C LEU A 53 9.24 21.42 7.82
N LYS A 54 9.85 21.31 6.64
CA LYS A 54 9.52 22.11 5.46
C LYS A 54 8.17 21.73 4.84
N GLU A 55 7.94 20.45 4.60
CA GLU A 55 6.73 19.95 3.93
C GLU A 55 5.51 19.92 4.86
N GLU A 56 5.69 19.48 6.10
CA GLU A 56 4.56 19.30 7.04
C GLU A 56 4.29 20.55 7.90
N GLY A 57 5.07 21.63 7.71
CA GLY A 57 4.91 22.88 8.46
C GLY A 57 5.11 22.72 9.97
N LYS A 58 5.89 21.71 10.39
CA LYS A 58 6.12 21.41 11.80
C LYS A 58 7.07 22.41 12.44
N GLU A 59 6.83 22.71 13.72
CA GLU A 59 7.75 23.52 14.52
C GLU A 59 9.09 22.79 14.69
N ASP A 60 10.18 23.56 14.65
CA ASP A 60 11.52 23.05 14.89
C ASP A 60 11.75 22.80 16.38
N THR A 61 11.21 21.68 16.86
CA THR A 61 11.30 21.25 18.26
C THR A 61 12.75 21.03 18.73
N PHE A 62 13.69 20.80 17.81
CA PHE A 62 15.07 20.46 18.14
C PHE A 62 16.08 21.57 17.82
N GLY A 63 15.65 22.69 17.24
CA GLY A 63 16.53 23.79 16.87
C GLY A 63 17.57 23.42 15.81
N LEU A 64 17.22 22.52 14.88
CA LEU A 64 18.15 21.96 13.89
C LEU A 64 17.93 22.49 12.47
N LYS A 65 16.91 23.34 12.27
CA LYS A 65 16.54 23.86 10.94
C LYS A 65 17.72 24.56 10.26
N ASP A 66 18.46 25.39 11.01
CA ASP A 66 19.53 26.24 10.49
C ASP A 66 20.91 25.59 10.49
N ILE A 67 21.05 24.37 11.04
CA ILE A 67 22.35 23.66 11.12
C ILE A 67 22.72 23.08 9.77
N SER A 68 23.80 23.52 9.14
CA SER A 68 24.21 22.95 7.85
C SER A 68 24.86 21.57 8.01
N GLU A 69 24.90 20.78 6.94
CA GLU A 69 25.64 19.50 6.98
C GLU A 69 27.16 19.71 7.14
N ALA A 70 27.69 20.87 6.74
CA ALA A 70 29.09 21.21 6.97
C ALA A 70 29.40 21.42 8.46
N ASP A 71 28.40 21.85 9.24
CA ASP A 71 28.51 21.99 10.70
C ASP A 71 28.36 20.65 11.45
N CYS A 72 28.03 19.57 10.73
CA CYS A 72 27.80 18.24 11.29
C CYS A 72 29.07 17.39 11.31
N ASP A 73 30.11 17.87 11.98
CA ASP A 73 31.33 17.08 12.19
C ASP A 73 31.10 15.86 13.10
N GLN A 74 32.09 14.98 13.20
CA GLN A 74 31.97 13.73 13.97
C GLN A 74 31.71 14.00 15.47
N GLU A 75 32.27 15.06 16.05
CA GLU A 75 32.07 15.39 17.46
C GLU A 75 30.63 15.87 17.71
N PHE A 76 30.13 16.74 16.85
CA PHE A 76 28.75 17.23 16.87
C PHE A 76 27.76 16.07 16.73
N LEU A 77 27.95 15.19 15.73
CA LEU A 77 27.08 14.04 15.52
C LEU A 77 27.07 13.10 16.72
N LYS A 78 28.23 12.83 17.34
CA LYS A 78 28.31 12.04 18.59
C LYS A 78 27.57 12.71 19.74
N LYS A 79 27.72 14.03 19.91
CA LYS A 79 26.99 14.81 20.94
C LYS A 79 25.48 14.74 20.74
N GLN A 80 25.01 14.75 19.50
CA GLN A 80 23.60 14.56 19.14
C GLN A 80 23.15 13.09 19.14
N ARG A 81 24.03 12.16 19.56
CA ARG A 81 23.79 10.71 19.55
C ARG A 81 23.31 10.20 18.18
N PHE A 82 23.93 10.72 17.11
CA PHE A 82 23.62 10.39 15.71
C PHE A 82 22.14 10.58 15.34
N PHE A 83 21.43 11.46 16.07
CA PHE A 83 20.00 11.72 15.93
C PHE A 83 19.10 10.48 16.07
N ARG A 84 19.55 9.39 16.70
CA ARG A 84 18.77 8.16 16.88
C ARG A 84 17.42 8.40 17.56
N ARG A 85 17.33 9.43 18.41
CA ARG A 85 16.08 9.87 19.05
C ARG A 85 14.93 10.07 18.05
N PHE A 86 15.18 10.52 16.82
CA PHE A 86 14.10 10.74 15.83
C PHE A 86 13.36 9.45 15.48
N GLU A 87 14.08 8.32 15.50
CA GLU A 87 13.48 7.01 15.33
C GLU A 87 12.78 6.58 16.63
N GLU A 88 13.43 6.72 17.78
CA GLU A 88 12.91 6.28 19.10
C GLU A 88 11.55 6.92 19.46
N ILE A 89 11.43 8.24 19.28
CA ILE A 89 10.18 8.97 19.54
C ILE A 89 9.26 9.04 18.30
N SER A 90 9.53 8.23 17.28
CA SER A 90 8.71 8.13 16.05
C SER A 90 8.49 9.47 15.33
N THR A 91 9.45 10.40 15.44
CA THR A 91 9.48 11.63 14.63
C THR A 91 9.61 11.28 13.15
N LEU A 92 10.38 10.26 12.83
CA LEU A 92 10.45 9.67 11.49
C LEU A 92 9.57 8.42 11.42
N ASP A 93 8.95 8.20 10.28
CA ASP A 93 8.10 7.04 9.96
C ASP A 93 8.90 5.86 9.39
N TRP A 94 10.21 5.90 9.59
CA TRP A 94 11.17 4.90 9.18
C TRP A 94 12.29 4.82 10.23
N TYR A 95 13.10 3.76 10.13
CA TYR A 95 14.30 3.56 10.92
C TYR A 95 15.29 2.65 10.17
N PHE A 96 16.55 2.63 10.60
CA PHE A 96 17.50 1.62 10.15
C PHE A 96 17.40 0.38 11.02
N HIS A 97 17.11 -0.78 10.42
CA HIS A 97 16.88 -2.00 11.20
C HIS A 97 18.16 -2.48 11.88
N PRO A 98 18.17 -2.69 13.22
CA PRO A 98 19.40 -3.01 13.96
C PRO A 98 20.15 -4.24 13.45
N ASP A 99 19.41 -5.28 13.03
CA ASP A 99 20.06 -6.50 12.52
C ASP A 99 20.56 -6.36 11.08
N TYR A 100 19.90 -5.53 10.26
CA TYR A 100 20.35 -5.27 8.89
C TYR A 100 21.57 -4.35 8.89
N CYS A 101 21.69 -3.47 9.88
CA CYS A 101 22.85 -2.61 10.10
C CYS A 101 24.14 -3.38 10.44
N LYS A 102 24.03 -4.63 10.93
CA LYS A 102 25.20 -5.48 11.22
C LYS A 102 25.69 -6.24 9.98
N GLY A 103 24.84 -6.36 8.95
CA GLY A 103 25.12 -7.09 7.73
C GLY A 103 25.94 -6.26 6.75
N GLY A 104 27.17 -6.66 6.48
CA GLY A 104 28.05 -5.98 5.52
C GLY A 104 27.67 -6.20 4.05
N SER A 105 26.79 -7.16 3.76
CA SER A 105 26.29 -7.44 2.40
C SER A 105 25.13 -6.53 1.96
N LEU A 106 24.53 -5.79 2.90
CA LEU A 106 23.42 -4.89 2.60
C LEU A 106 23.94 -3.48 2.32
N ASN A 107 23.19 -2.71 1.52
CA ASN A 107 23.40 -1.26 1.40
C ASN A 107 22.42 -0.49 2.30
N ASP A 108 22.60 0.82 2.41
CA ASP A 108 21.77 1.66 3.30
C ASP A 108 20.29 1.66 2.89
N TYR A 109 19.98 1.52 1.59
CA TYR A 109 18.59 1.37 1.13
C TYR A 109 17.93 0.08 1.64
N GLN A 110 18.66 -1.04 1.64
CA GLN A 110 18.15 -2.32 2.15
C GLN A 110 18.00 -2.30 3.68
N ARG A 111 18.82 -1.53 4.38
CA ARG A 111 18.74 -1.36 5.85
C ARG A 111 17.56 -0.49 6.29
N LEU A 112 17.06 0.37 5.41
CA LEU A 112 15.94 1.27 5.64
C LEU A 112 14.63 0.47 5.75
N VAL A 113 13.93 0.62 6.87
CA VAL A 113 12.65 -0.05 7.14
C VAL A 113 11.60 0.97 7.56
N LEU A 114 10.41 0.90 6.94
CA LEU A 114 9.28 1.74 7.33
C LEU A 114 8.64 1.24 8.63
N ARG A 115 8.13 2.15 9.46
CA ARG A 115 7.35 1.78 10.64
C ARG A 115 5.97 1.24 10.25
N ASN A 116 5.42 0.36 11.08
CA ASN A 116 4.05 -0.15 10.95
C ASN A 116 3.17 0.43 12.07
N TYR A 117 2.63 1.62 11.86
CA TYR A 117 1.84 2.28 12.90
C TYR A 117 0.57 1.47 13.21
N GLY A 118 0.33 1.21 14.51
CA GLY A 118 -0.83 0.43 14.96
C GLY A 118 -0.81 -1.03 14.50
N GLY A 119 0.33 -1.55 14.02
CA GLY A 119 0.49 -2.96 13.62
C GLY A 119 -0.30 -3.39 12.38
N SER A 120 -1.02 -2.47 11.72
CA SER A 120 -2.01 -2.79 10.69
C SER A 120 -1.94 -1.85 9.47
N GLU A 121 -0.95 -0.96 9.42
CA GLU A 121 -0.77 -0.05 8.28
C GLU A 121 -0.48 -0.81 6.99
N TYR A 122 0.33 -1.87 7.05
CA TYR A 122 0.70 -2.71 5.91
C TYR A 122 0.18 -4.14 6.09
N ALA A 123 -0.29 -4.75 5.00
CA ALA A 123 -0.93 -6.06 5.05
C ALA A 123 0.00 -7.17 5.54
N ARG A 124 1.28 -7.13 5.14
CA ARG A 124 2.30 -8.15 5.49
C ARG A 124 3.64 -7.49 5.84
N TRP A 125 3.59 -6.47 6.71
CA TRP A 125 4.75 -5.65 7.07
C TRP A 125 6.01 -6.47 7.39
N SER A 126 5.86 -7.53 8.21
CA SER A 126 6.95 -8.40 8.64
C SER A 126 7.68 -9.04 7.46
N GLU A 127 6.96 -9.36 6.38
CA GLU A 127 7.56 -9.95 5.19
C GLU A 127 8.15 -8.88 4.27
N TYR A 128 7.47 -7.74 4.13
CA TYR A 128 7.88 -6.69 3.20
C TYR A 128 9.30 -6.19 3.48
N HIS A 129 9.68 -6.04 4.74
CA HIS A 129 11.03 -5.57 5.08
C HIS A 129 12.10 -6.68 5.01
N GLU A 130 11.71 -7.96 4.98
CA GLU A 130 12.61 -9.11 4.90
C GLU A 130 13.02 -9.46 3.47
N PHE A 131 12.32 -8.96 2.45
CA PHE A 131 12.68 -9.21 1.05
C PHE A 131 14.03 -8.62 0.66
N LEU A 132 14.43 -7.51 1.31
CA LEU A 132 15.74 -6.89 1.17
C LEU A 132 16.18 -6.68 -0.29
N HIS A 133 15.24 -6.45 -1.21
CA HIS A 133 15.54 -6.20 -2.61
C HIS A 133 16.29 -4.88 -2.80
N SER A 134 17.10 -4.79 -3.86
CA SER A 134 17.69 -3.52 -4.25
C SER A 134 16.61 -2.56 -4.76
N HIS A 135 16.88 -1.25 -4.67
CA HIS A 135 15.96 -0.24 -5.17
C HIS A 135 15.62 -0.43 -6.66
N ASP A 136 16.58 -0.88 -7.46
CA ASP A 136 16.40 -1.20 -8.88
C ASP A 136 15.34 -2.28 -9.16
N VAL A 137 15.29 -3.32 -8.31
CA VAL A 137 14.30 -4.39 -8.40
C VAL A 137 12.95 -3.89 -7.91
N GLU A 138 12.94 -3.15 -6.80
CA GLU A 138 11.72 -2.62 -6.20
C GLU A 138 11.04 -1.56 -7.10
N GLU A 139 11.81 -0.72 -7.80
CA GLU A 139 11.28 0.23 -8.80
C GLU A 139 10.62 -0.48 -9.97
N GLU A 140 11.23 -1.55 -10.48
CA GLU A 140 10.64 -2.34 -11.56
C GLU A 140 9.41 -3.11 -11.07
N TYR A 141 9.42 -3.57 -9.82
CA TYR A 141 8.28 -4.26 -9.20
C TYR A 141 7.05 -3.36 -9.11
N VAL A 142 7.20 -2.08 -8.76
CA VAL A 142 6.10 -1.12 -8.76
C VAL A 142 5.47 -1.03 -10.16
N LYS A 143 6.28 -0.86 -11.21
CA LYS A 143 5.81 -0.80 -12.60
C LYS A 143 5.14 -2.12 -13.04
N PHE A 144 5.72 -3.25 -12.66
CA PHE A 144 5.16 -4.57 -12.92
C PHE A 144 3.77 -4.71 -12.30
N CYS A 145 3.61 -4.33 -11.03
CA CYS A 145 2.31 -4.41 -10.36
C CYS A 145 1.28 -3.46 -10.97
N GLU A 146 1.67 -2.23 -11.34
CA GLU A 146 0.75 -1.30 -12.02
C GLU A 146 0.18 -1.91 -13.32
N GLU A 147 1.03 -2.52 -14.14
CA GLU A 147 0.59 -3.19 -15.38
C GLU A 147 -0.16 -4.49 -15.11
N LEU A 148 0.26 -5.27 -14.10
CA LEU A 148 -0.39 -6.50 -13.70
C LEU A 148 -1.84 -6.26 -13.26
N PHE A 149 -2.06 -5.24 -12.43
CA PHE A 149 -3.40 -4.92 -11.91
C PHE A 149 -4.35 -4.57 -13.06
N LYS A 150 -3.91 -3.74 -14.02
CA LYS A 150 -4.69 -3.43 -15.24
C LYS A 150 -5.03 -4.70 -16.02
N LYS A 151 -4.04 -5.58 -16.25
CA LYS A 151 -4.24 -6.82 -17.02
C LYS A 151 -5.13 -7.84 -16.31
N LEU A 152 -5.24 -7.80 -14.99
CA LEU A 152 -6.04 -8.73 -14.19
C LEU A 152 -7.39 -8.18 -13.72
N GLU A 153 -7.79 -6.97 -14.15
CA GLU A 153 -9.10 -6.37 -13.80
C GLU A 153 -10.28 -7.32 -14.11
N TRP A 154 -10.18 -8.09 -15.20
CA TRP A 154 -11.20 -9.05 -15.61
C TRP A 154 -11.53 -10.08 -14.52
N MET A 155 -10.61 -10.37 -13.59
CA MET A 155 -10.81 -11.35 -12.52
C MET A 155 -11.92 -10.96 -11.55
N GLU A 156 -12.22 -9.66 -11.41
CA GLU A 156 -13.26 -9.17 -10.50
C GLU A 156 -14.63 -9.81 -10.79
N GLY A 157 -14.97 -9.97 -12.08
CA GLY A 157 -16.24 -10.57 -12.52
C GLY A 157 -16.38 -12.07 -12.20
N TYR A 158 -15.32 -12.70 -11.70
CA TYR A 158 -15.27 -14.12 -11.37
C TYR A 158 -15.06 -14.39 -9.88
N LEU A 159 -15.06 -13.35 -9.04
CA LEU A 159 -14.92 -13.54 -7.59
C LEU A 159 -16.13 -14.23 -6.94
N ASP A 160 -17.25 -14.33 -7.66
CA ASP A 160 -18.54 -14.83 -7.19
C ASP A 160 -18.66 -16.35 -7.31
N PHE A 161 -17.70 -17.00 -7.97
CA PHE A 161 -17.67 -18.45 -8.02
C PHE A 161 -17.53 -19.03 -6.61
N PRO A 162 -18.35 -20.03 -6.23
CA PRO A 162 -18.22 -20.70 -4.95
C PRO A 162 -16.79 -21.20 -4.72
N ARG A 163 -16.31 -21.10 -3.49
CA ARG A 163 -15.00 -21.62 -3.09
C ARG A 163 -15.18 -22.76 -2.08
N PRO A 164 -14.50 -23.92 -2.27
CA PRO A 164 -13.66 -24.30 -3.41
C PRO A 164 -14.49 -24.65 -4.66
N SER A 165 -14.01 -24.34 -5.86
CA SER A 165 -14.58 -24.87 -7.11
C SER A 165 -13.56 -24.92 -8.24
N HIS A 166 -13.65 -25.96 -9.07
CA HIS A 166 -12.79 -26.14 -10.25
C HIS A 166 -12.84 -24.93 -11.21
N LYS A 167 -13.98 -24.24 -11.29
CA LYS A 167 -14.11 -23.01 -12.09
C LYS A 167 -13.24 -21.90 -11.53
N TRP A 168 -13.28 -21.68 -10.21
CA TRP A 168 -12.43 -20.69 -9.55
C TRP A 168 -10.95 -21.06 -9.68
N ASP A 169 -10.59 -22.34 -9.50
CA ASP A 169 -9.20 -22.78 -9.59
C ASP A 169 -8.62 -22.51 -10.98
N ARG A 170 -9.37 -22.82 -12.05
CA ARG A 170 -8.96 -22.50 -13.43
C ARG A 170 -8.75 -20.99 -13.64
N ILE A 171 -9.62 -20.16 -13.09
CA ILE A 171 -9.54 -18.70 -13.22
C ILE A 171 -8.35 -18.14 -12.44
N SER A 172 -8.14 -18.63 -11.23
CA SER A 172 -6.99 -18.26 -10.40
C SER A 172 -5.68 -18.69 -11.06
N SER A 173 -5.60 -19.90 -11.61
CA SER A 173 -4.41 -20.35 -12.33
C SER A 173 -4.11 -19.46 -13.53
N ARG A 174 -5.11 -19.10 -14.35
CA ARG A 174 -4.93 -18.19 -15.49
C ARG A 174 -4.34 -16.83 -15.09
N GLY A 175 -4.84 -16.24 -13.98
CA GLY A 175 -4.29 -14.99 -13.47
C GLY A 175 -2.83 -15.12 -13.05
N ALA A 176 -2.47 -16.22 -12.39
CA ALA A 176 -1.09 -16.50 -11.99
C ALA A 176 -0.15 -16.68 -13.19
N LEU A 177 -0.58 -17.42 -14.21
CA LEU A 177 0.21 -17.64 -15.43
C LEU A 177 0.43 -16.33 -16.21
N GLN A 178 -0.58 -15.47 -16.30
CA GLN A 178 -0.45 -14.14 -16.91
C GLN A 178 0.54 -13.25 -16.17
N ALA A 179 0.65 -13.37 -14.83
CA ALA A 179 1.66 -12.65 -14.07
C ALA A 179 3.08 -13.10 -14.42
N ILE A 180 3.30 -14.41 -14.55
CA ILE A 180 4.59 -15.00 -14.94
C ILE A 180 4.98 -14.60 -16.36
N LYS A 181 4.04 -14.69 -17.31
CA LYS A 181 4.25 -14.21 -18.68
C LYS A 181 4.60 -12.73 -18.72
N LEU A 182 3.87 -11.90 -17.99
CA LEU A 182 4.13 -10.46 -17.94
C LEU A 182 5.54 -10.16 -17.42
N ALA A 183 5.93 -10.79 -16.31
CA ALA A 183 7.28 -10.65 -15.76
C ALA A 183 8.34 -11.08 -16.80
N ALA A 184 8.19 -12.27 -17.39
CA ALA A 184 9.18 -12.85 -18.30
C ALA A 184 9.35 -12.07 -19.61
N THR A 185 8.30 -11.40 -20.08
CA THR A 185 8.30 -10.71 -21.38
C THR A 185 8.61 -9.21 -21.28
N THR A 186 8.37 -8.59 -20.12
CA THR A 186 8.40 -7.13 -19.99
C THR A 186 9.32 -6.62 -18.89
N PHE A 187 9.61 -7.41 -17.85
CA PHE A 187 10.29 -6.95 -16.64
C PHE A 187 11.45 -7.87 -16.23
N GLN A 188 12.67 -7.50 -16.62
CA GLN A 188 13.86 -8.36 -16.59
C GLN A 188 14.38 -8.69 -15.19
N LYS A 189 14.05 -7.87 -14.18
CA LYS A 189 14.50 -8.01 -12.78
C LYS A 189 13.48 -8.74 -11.90
N ILE A 190 12.27 -8.98 -12.40
CA ILE A 190 11.19 -9.60 -11.62
C ILE A 190 11.37 -11.11 -11.61
N THR A 191 11.57 -11.66 -10.42
CA THR A 191 11.66 -13.12 -10.21
C THR A 191 10.26 -13.75 -10.24
N ALA A 192 10.20 -15.07 -10.43
CA ALA A 192 8.95 -15.83 -10.31
C ALA A 192 8.25 -15.59 -8.95
N SER A 193 9.02 -15.54 -7.87
CA SER A 193 8.49 -15.27 -6.52
C SER A 193 7.83 -13.89 -6.43
N LEU A 194 8.46 -12.85 -6.97
CA LEU A 194 7.87 -11.51 -7.01
C LEU A 194 6.62 -11.47 -7.89
N ALA A 195 6.64 -12.13 -9.05
CA ALA A 195 5.48 -12.22 -9.93
C ALA A 195 4.27 -12.87 -9.23
N TYR A 196 4.48 -14.00 -8.55
CA TYR A 196 3.44 -14.65 -7.75
C TYR A 196 2.97 -13.77 -6.58
N TYR A 197 3.89 -13.04 -5.95
CA TYR A 197 3.53 -12.14 -4.86
C TYR A 197 2.63 -11.01 -5.34
N GLY A 198 3.01 -10.35 -6.44
CA GLY A 198 2.19 -9.30 -7.08
C GLY A 198 0.82 -9.83 -7.50
N TYR A 199 0.75 -11.04 -8.04
CA TYR A 199 -0.52 -11.70 -8.34
C TYR A 199 -1.39 -11.92 -7.09
N PHE A 200 -0.79 -12.43 -6.00
CA PHE A 200 -1.51 -12.65 -4.76
C PHE A 200 -2.05 -11.34 -4.17
N GLU A 201 -1.24 -10.29 -4.14
CA GLU A 201 -1.69 -8.97 -3.66
C GLU A 201 -2.78 -8.37 -4.54
N CYS A 202 -2.67 -8.50 -5.87
CA CYS A 202 -3.72 -8.10 -6.81
C CYS A 202 -5.04 -8.81 -6.48
N LYS A 203 -5.01 -10.14 -6.38
CA LYS A 203 -6.19 -10.96 -6.04
C LYS A 203 -6.80 -10.56 -4.70
N GLN A 204 -5.98 -10.35 -3.67
CA GLN A 204 -6.46 -9.93 -2.35
C GLN A 204 -7.04 -8.52 -2.36
N SER A 205 -6.40 -7.61 -3.09
CA SER A 205 -6.85 -6.22 -3.26
C SER A 205 -8.23 -6.15 -3.90
N ILE A 206 -8.44 -6.86 -5.03
CA ILE A 206 -9.73 -6.91 -5.73
C ILE A 206 -10.79 -7.56 -4.81
N ALA A 207 -10.45 -8.66 -4.12
CA ALA A 207 -11.36 -9.32 -3.19
C ALA A 207 -11.77 -8.41 -2.02
N TYR A 208 -10.82 -7.63 -1.48
CA TYR A 208 -11.07 -6.65 -0.43
C TYR A 208 -12.04 -5.57 -0.91
N ASP A 209 -11.77 -4.96 -2.07
CA ASP A 209 -12.59 -3.86 -2.60
C ASP A 209 -14.00 -4.33 -2.92
N ARG A 210 -14.12 -5.54 -3.47
CA ARG A 210 -15.41 -6.19 -3.69
C ARG A 210 -16.15 -6.43 -2.37
N THR A 211 -15.46 -6.95 -1.35
CA THR A 211 -16.07 -7.30 -0.06
C THR A 211 -16.52 -6.07 0.72
N TRP A 212 -15.78 -4.97 0.65
CA TRP A 212 -15.99 -3.82 1.55
C TRP A 212 -16.57 -2.58 0.87
N TYR A 213 -16.30 -2.34 -0.41
CA TYR A 213 -16.67 -1.09 -1.08
C TYR A 213 -17.71 -1.25 -2.18
N LYS A 214 -17.61 -2.29 -3.03
CA LYS A 214 -18.47 -2.43 -4.22
C LYS A 214 -19.95 -2.31 -3.89
N GLU A 215 -20.71 -1.49 -4.61
CA GLU A 215 -22.14 -1.19 -4.38
C GLU A 215 -22.50 -0.44 -3.07
N LEU A 216 -21.57 -0.29 -2.11
CA LEU A 216 -21.89 0.32 -0.81
C LEU A 216 -22.14 1.83 -0.93
N ASP A 217 -21.39 2.51 -1.79
CA ASP A 217 -21.62 3.90 -2.18
C ASP A 217 -23.01 4.11 -2.80
N GLY A 218 -23.42 3.20 -3.69
CA GLY A 218 -24.76 3.19 -4.28
C GLY A 218 -25.86 3.00 -3.24
N VAL A 219 -25.69 2.07 -2.30
CA VAL A 219 -26.62 1.86 -1.17
C VAL A 219 -26.75 3.15 -0.35
N HIS A 220 -25.64 3.73 0.07
CA HIS A 220 -25.67 4.96 0.88
C HIS A 220 -26.25 6.15 0.12
N PHE A 221 -25.99 6.28 -1.18
CA PHE A 221 -26.58 7.31 -2.02
C PHE A 221 -28.10 7.16 -2.14
N GLU A 222 -28.60 5.95 -2.38
CA GLU A 222 -30.04 5.69 -2.48
C GLU A 222 -30.79 5.89 -1.16
N ILE A 223 -30.14 5.58 -0.02
CA ILE A 223 -30.64 5.91 1.31
C ILE A 223 -30.65 7.44 1.50
N TRP A 224 -29.55 8.12 1.13
CA TRP A 224 -29.43 9.56 1.26
C TRP A 224 -30.54 10.30 0.51
N CYS A 225 -30.83 9.94 -0.74
CA CYS A 225 -31.93 10.53 -1.51
C CYS A 225 -33.28 10.38 -0.79
N ARG A 226 -33.56 9.23 -0.17
CA ARG A 226 -34.83 9.00 0.55
C ARG A 226 -34.90 9.79 1.86
N VAL A 227 -33.80 9.82 2.60
CA VAL A 227 -33.71 10.60 3.84
C VAL A 227 -33.86 12.09 3.55
N THR A 228 -33.25 12.62 2.48
CA THR A 228 -33.25 14.05 2.19
C THR A 228 -34.47 14.53 1.41
N GLU A 229 -34.93 13.78 0.41
CA GLU A 229 -36.05 14.20 -0.46
C GLU A 229 -37.42 13.82 0.13
N LYS A 230 -37.50 12.67 0.79
CA LYS A 230 -38.75 12.15 1.37
C LYS A 230 -38.83 12.29 2.89
N GLN A 231 -37.81 12.87 3.55
CA GLN A 231 -37.76 13.04 5.00
C GLN A 231 -37.95 11.72 5.77
N MET A 232 -37.47 10.60 5.21
CA MET A 232 -37.63 9.27 5.80
C MET A 232 -36.64 9.03 6.94
N SER A 233 -37.01 8.15 7.88
CA SER A 233 -36.04 7.57 8.80
C SER A 233 -35.02 6.72 8.04
N PHE A 234 -33.82 6.53 8.59
CA PHE A 234 -32.81 5.65 8.00
C PHE A 234 -33.35 4.23 7.78
N ARG A 235 -34.09 3.70 8.75
CA ARG A 235 -34.65 2.34 8.69
C ARG A 235 -35.64 2.18 7.54
N ASP A 236 -36.55 3.14 7.35
CA ASP A 236 -37.55 3.06 6.29
C ASP A 236 -36.91 3.26 4.91
N ALA A 237 -35.94 4.17 4.81
CA ALA A 237 -35.13 4.35 3.62
C ALA A 237 -34.36 3.06 3.25
N LEU A 238 -33.73 2.41 4.25
CA LEU A 238 -33.03 1.14 4.06
C LEU A 238 -34.00 0.03 3.59
N ALA A 239 -35.21 -0.03 4.15
CA ALA A 239 -36.23 -1.00 3.74
C ALA A 239 -36.62 -0.82 2.26
N GLU A 240 -36.88 0.42 1.82
CA GLU A 240 -37.14 0.71 0.41
C GLU A 240 -35.95 0.32 -0.48
N VAL A 241 -34.72 0.68 -0.11
CA VAL A 241 -33.52 0.36 -0.89
C VAL A 241 -33.27 -1.15 -0.97
N CYS A 242 -33.51 -1.87 0.13
CA CYS A 242 -33.43 -3.32 0.17
C CYS A 242 -34.47 -3.98 -0.74
N ALA A 243 -35.68 -3.40 -0.84
CA ALA A 243 -36.74 -3.89 -1.72
C ALA A 243 -36.45 -3.64 -3.21
N LEU A 244 -35.67 -2.61 -3.56
CA LEU A 244 -35.26 -2.36 -4.95
C LEU A 244 -34.40 -3.50 -5.52
N ASN A 245 -33.69 -4.26 -4.67
CA ASN A 245 -32.80 -5.35 -5.06
C ASN A 245 -31.77 -4.98 -6.16
N ARG A 246 -31.32 -3.71 -6.16
CA ARG A 246 -30.33 -3.17 -7.11
C ARG A 246 -28.88 -3.43 -6.68
N PHE A 247 -28.68 -3.90 -5.45
CA PHE A 247 -27.37 -4.07 -4.83
C PHE A 247 -27.19 -5.50 -4.31
N PRO A 248 -27.08 -6.50 -5.21
CA PRO A 248 -27.06 -7.91 -4.84
C PRO A 248 -25.92 -8.27 -3.87
N LEU A 249 -24.79 -7.58 -3.91
CA LEU A 249 -23.66 -7.81 -3.00
C LEU A 249 -23.91 -7.30 -1.59
N ARG A 250 -24.84 -6.35 -1.45
CA ARG A 250 -25.21 -5.73 -0.18
C ARG A 250 -26.55 -6.23 0.34
N GLN A 251 -27.31 -6.97 -0.47
CA GLN A 251 -28.64 -7.46 -0.13
C GLN A 251 -28.69 -8.21 1.20
N ARG A 252 -27.86 -9.25 1.37
CA ARG A 252 -27.80 -10.02 2.63
C ARG A 252 -27.47 -9.15 3.84
N ARG A 253 -26.65 -8.12 3.64
CA ARG A 253 -26.26 -7.18 4.70
C ARG A 253 -27.41 -6.26 5.08
N MET A 254 -28.14 -5.72 4.09
CA MET A 254 -29.31 -4.87 4.31
C MET A 254 -30.44 -5.65 4.98
N GLU A 255 -30.73 -6.87 4.52
CA GLU A 255 -31.71 -7.77 5.14
C GLU A 255 -31.32 -8.14 6.59
N GLY A 256 -30.02 -8.37 6.82
CA GLY A 256 -29.49 -8.64 8.16
C GLY A 256 -29.69 -7.45 9.10
N ALA A 257 -29.45 -6.23 8.63
CA ALA A 257 -29.70 -5.00 9.38
C ALA A 257 -31.17 -4.84 9.75
N LEU A 258 -32.10 -5.04 8.80
CA LEU A 258 -33.55 -4.93 9.04
C LEU A 258 -34.08 -5.93 10.08
N LYS A 259 -33.38 -7.05 10.28
CA LYS A 259 -33.74 -8.13 11.22
C LYS A 259 -33.08 -8.02 12.60
N ARG A 260 -31.99 -7.26 12.75
CA ARG A 260 -31.16 -7.24 13.97
C ARG A 260 -30.71 -5.82 14.31
N ASP A 261 -31.14 -5.31 15.46
CA ASP A 261 -30.87 -3.93 15.89
C ASP A 261 -29.36 -3.60 15.91
N TYR A 262 -28.52 -4.49 16.46
CA TYR A 262 -27.06 -4.31 16.44
C TYR A 262 -26.48 -4.14 15.01
N THR A 263 -27.04 -4.84 14.02
CA THR A 263 -26.59 -4.73 12.63
C THR A 263 -27.13 -3.46 11.97
N MET A 264 -28.35 -3.04 12.35
CA MET A 264 -28.93 -1.74 11.96
C MET A 264 -28.06 -0.59 12.44
N GLU A 265 -27.80 -0.50 13.75
CA GLU A 265 -27.00 0.56 14.37
C GLU A 265 -25.63 0.72 13.70
N ARG A 266 -24.96 -0.41 13.43
CA ARG A 266 -23.66 -0.39 12.75
C ARG A 266 -23.76 0.15 11.32
N LEU A 267 -24.77 -0.24 10.56
CA LEU A 267 -24.95 0.23 9.18
C LEU A 267 -25.38 1.70 9.12
N GLU A 268 -26.19 2.15 10.08
CA GLU A 268 -26.62 3.54 10.25
C GLU A 268 -25.44 4.45 10.63
N SER A 269 -24.62 4.04 11.61
CA SER A 269 -23.39 4.75 11.98
C SER A 269 -22.43 4.88 10.79
N GLU A 270 -22.28 3.80 10.03
CA GLU A 270 -21.52 3.78 8.79
C GLU A 270 -22.06 4.77 7.74
N TYR A 271 -23.38 4.81 7.55
CA TYR A 271 -24.06 5.75 6.66
C TYR A 271 -23.84 7.20 7.07
N HIS A 272 -24.02 7.53 8.37
CA HIS A 272 -23.81 8.89 8.88
C HIS A 272 -22.37 9.34 8.67
N THR A 273 -21.40 8.46 8.93
CA THR A 273 -19.98 8.74 8.67
C THR A 273 -19.73 9.05 7.19
N CYS A 274 -20.33 8.28 6.28
CA CYS A 274 -20.17 8.47 4.84
C CYS A 274 -20.88 9.72 4.29
N THR A 275 -21.92 10.22 4.97
CA THR A 275 -22.74 11.34 4.50
C THR A 275 -22.49 12.65 5.24
N ALA A 276 -21.71 12.64 6.33
CA ALA A 276 -21.43 13.82 7.16
C ALA A 276 -20.87 15.04 6.41
N LYS A 277 -20.17 14.81 5.29
CA LYS A 277 -19.58 15.87 4.46
C LYS A 277 -20.44 16.30 3.27
N VAL A 278 -21.70 15.85 3.21
CA VAL A 278 -22.65 16.25 2.16
C VAL A 278 -23.53 17.39 2.69
N PRO A 279 -23.34 18.64 2.25
CA PRO A 279 -24.18 19.76 2.70
C PRO A 279 -25.65 19.56 2.36
N PRO A 280 -26.58 20.13 3.16
CA PRO A 280 -27.99 20.22 2.77
C PRO A 280 -28.15 20.93 1.41
N GLY A 281 -29.05 20.43 0.57
CA GLY A 281 -29.29 20.99 -0.77
C GLY A 281 -28.21 20.70 -1.82
N THR A 282 -27.26 19.80 -1.53
CA THR A 282 -26.26 19.36 -2.50
C THR A 282 -26.93 18.66 -3.69
N GLU A 283 -26.51 19.00 -4.91
CA GLU A 283 -26.95 18.32 -6.13
C GLU A 283 -26.59 16.83 -6.12
N LYS A 284 -27.44 15.98 -6.70
CA LYS A 284 -27.31 14.52 -6.69
C LYS A 284 -25.96 14.01 -7.17
N ASP A 285 -25.44 14.53 -8.28
CA ASP A 285 -24.17 14.07 -8.84
C ASP A 285 -23.00 14.37 -7.91
N LYS A 286 -22.98 15.56 -7.32
CA LYS A 286 -21.99 15.96 -6.32
C LYS A 286 -22.11 15.17 -5.02
N ALA A 287 -23.33 14.92 -4.55
CA ALA A 287 -23.56 14.09 -3.37
C ALA A 287 -23.06 12.66 -3.58
N LYS A 288 -23.32 12.09 -4.77
CA LYS A 288 -22.84 10.76 -5.14
C LYS A 288 -21.31 10.67 -5.12
N GLU A 289 -20.62 11.67 -5.67
CA GLU A 289 -19.15 11.74 -5.64
C GLU A 289 -18.61 11.80 -4.21
N LEU A 290 -19.18 12.68 -3.38
CA LEU A 290 -18.78 12.84 -1.98
C LEU A 290 -18.97 11.56 -1.17
N ILE A 291 -20.12 10.89 -1.33
CA ILE A 291 -20.42 9.62 -0.66
C ILE A 291 -19.46 8.53 -1.14
N ALA A 292 -19.22 8.41 -2.45
CA ALA A 292 -18.28 7.41 -2.99
C ALA A 292 -16.86 7.61 -2.42
N LYS A 293 -16.39 8.86 -2.33
CA LYS A 293 -15.12 9.20 -1.71
C LYS A 293 -15.09 8.85 -0.22
N ALA A 294 -16.17 9.15 0.50
CA ALA A 294 -16.26 8.85 1.93
C ALA A 294 -16.27 7.34 2.21
N VAL A 295 -17.01 6.56 1.41
CA VAL A 295 -17.01 5.09 1.49
C VAL A 295 -15.62 4.51 1.30
N LYS A 296 -14.89 4.97 0.27
CA LYS A 296 -13.51 4.51 0.01
C LYS A 296 -12.54 4.88 1.14
N ASN A 297 -12.72 6.04 1.77
CA ASN A 297 -11.83 6.51 2.83
C ASN A 297 -12.21 6.01 4.23
N ARG A 298 -13.37 5.38 4.39
CA ARG A 298 -13.88 4.95 5.70
C ARG A 298 -13.06 3.82 6.31
N LEU A 299 -12.63 2.88 5.48
CA LEU A 299 -11.85 1.73 5.92
C LEU A 299 -10.38 1.97 5.57
N ASN A 300 -9.52 1.83 6.58
CA ASN A 300 -8.08 1.80 6.37
C ASN A 300 -7.73 0.45 5.73
N LYS A 301 -7.82 0.36 4.41
CA LYS A 301 -7.32 -0.79 3.65
C LYS A 301 -5.81 -0.92 3.94
N PRO A 302 -5.33 -2.05 4.47
CA PRO A 302 -3.91 -2.23 4.70
C PRO A 302 -3.12 -2.03 3.41
N LYS A 303 -2.01 -1.31 3.51
CA LYS A 303 -1.14 -0.99 2.39
C LYS A 303 -0.42 -2.25 1.88
N THR A 304 -0.33 -2.35 0.57
CA THR A 304 0.35 -3.44 -0.16
C THR A 304 1.87 -3.25 -0.19
N TYR A 305 2.61 -4.23 -0.69
CA TYR A 305 4.07 -4.12 -0.84
C TYR A 305 4.45 -3.01 -1.82
N VAL A 306 3.66 -2.82 -2.89
CA VAL A 306 3.84 -1.69 -3.83
C VAL A 306 3.82 -0.35 -3.11
N GLN A 307 2.84 -0.14 -2.22
CA GLN A 307 2.72 1.10 -1.45
C GLN A 307 3.84 1.25 -0.41
N TYR A 308 4.31 0.15 0.17
CA TYR A 308 5.49 0.13 1.04
C TYR A 308 6.74 0.58 0.27
N ILE A 309 7.00 -0.02 -0.90
CA ILE A 309 8.13 0.31 -1.76
C ILE A 309 8.09 1.77 -2.18
N SER A 310 6.97 2.24 -2.75
CA SER A 310 6.86 3.61 -3.26
C SER A 310 7.17 4.63 -2.16
N LYS A 311 6.72 4.37 -0.94
CA LYS A 311 7.04 5.21 0.23
C LYS A 311 8.52 5.08 0.64
N LYS A 312 9.08 3.87 0.65
CA LYS A 312 10.49 3.61 0.98
C LYS A 312 11.44 4.32 0.00
N ILE A 313 11.19 4.22 -1.30
CA ILE A 313 11.97 4.91 -2.35
C ILE A 313 11.90 6.42 -2.18
N HIS A 314 10.70 6.97 -1.96
CA HIS A 314 10.55 8.40 -1.71
C HIS A 314 11.37 8.87 -0.51
N ILE A 315 11.29 8.16 0.62
CA ILE A 315 12.10 8.45 1.82
C ILE A 315 13.59 8.36 1.51
N ALA A 316 14.02 7.34 0.75
CA ALA A 316 15.42 7.17 0.40
C ALA A 316 15.97 8.33 -0.44
N HIS A 317 15.17 8.89 -1.35
CA HIS A 317 15.53 10.12 -2.07
C HIS A 317 15.59 11.34 -1.14
N VAL A 318 14.57 11.52 -0.28
CA VAL A 318 14.50 12.64 0.67
C VAL A 318 15.68 12.63 1.63
N ALA A 319 16.06 11.46 2.12
CA ALA A 319 17.21 11.28 3.00
C ALA A 319 18.55 11.40 2.25
N GLY A 320 18.55 11.36 0.92
CA GLY A 320 19.76 11.31 0.10
C GLY A 320 20.53 9.99 0.22
N ILE A 321 19.82 8.89 0.50
CA ILE A 321 20.33 7.51 0.39
C ILE A 321 20.42 7.11 -1.09
N LEU A 322 19.42 7.51 -1.87
CA LEU A 322 19.41 7.39 -3.33
C LEU A 322 19.67 8.77 -3.95
N PRO A 323 20.37 8.85 -5.09
CA PRO A 323 20.56 10.10 -5.80
C PRO A 323 19.21 10.68 -6.22
N LEU A 324 19.07 12.01 -6.26
CA LEU A 324 17.88 12.63 -6.83
C LEU A 324 17.77 12.23 -8.31
N LYS A 325 16.59 11.82 -8.77
CA LYS A 325 16.37 11.60 -10.20
C LYS A 325 16.55 12.92 -10.92
N ASP A 326 17.57 13.01 -11.77
CA ASP A 326 17.73 14.15 -12.66
C ASP A 326 16.46 14.27 -13.51
N SER A 327 15.85 15.46 -13.51
CA SER A 327 14.59 15.77 -14.19
C SER A 327 14.71 15.75 -15.73
N LYS A 328 15.80 15.20 -16.29
CA LYS A 328 16.16 15.29 -17.70
C LYS A 328 15.73 14.11 -18.56
N GLU A 329 15.23 13.03 -17.98
CA GLU A 329 14.76 11.85 -18.75
C GLU A 329 13.24 11.83 -19.05
N GLN A 330 12.50 12.91 -18.76
CA GLN A 330 11.07 13.01 -19.14
C GLN A 330 10.82 13.75 -20.47
N CYS A 331 11.86 14.00 -21.27
CA CYS A 331 11.71 14.52 -22.64
C CYS A 331 12.64 13.76 -23.59
N SER A 332 12.23 12.55 -23.99
CA SER A 332 12.68 11.90 -25.22
C SER A 332 11.58 10.99 -25.74
#